data_AF-A0A958M0A4-F1
#
_entry.id   AF-A0A958M0A4-F1
#
_cell.length_a   1.000
_cell.length_b   1.000
_cell.length_c   1.000
_cell.angle_alpha   90.00
_cell.angle_beta   90.00
_cell.angle_gamma   90.00
#
_symmetry.space_group_name_H-M   'P 1'
#
loop_
_entity.id
_entity.type
_entity.pdbx_description
1 polymer ?
#
loop_
_entity_poly.entity_id
_entity_poly.type
_entity_poly.pdbx_seq_one_letter_code
_entity_poly.pdbx_strand_id
1 'polypeptide(L)'
;GINDVDALRSADVGFSMGSGCSVAKDASDMILTDDNFDSTMKAVMWGRNIYLNVRRFIQFQLTVNFTALVVVFLSALIKGYPCLSII
;
A
#
# COMPACT_ATOMS: atom_id res chain seq x y z
N GLY A 1 -16.93 13.96 -15.31
CA GLY A 1 -17.92 14.00 -16.41
C GLY A 1 -17.59 12.95 -17.45
N ILE A 2 -18.46 12.71 -18.44
CA ILE A 2 -18.21 11.71 -19.51
C ILE A 2 -16.92 12.02 -20.29
N ASN A 3 -16.60 13.31 -20.43
CA ASN A 3 -15.38 13.78 -21.09
C ASN A 3 -14.10 13.54 -20.27
N ASP A 4 -14.22 13.25 -18.98
CA ASP A 4 -13.08 13.05 -18.08
C ASP A 4 -12.71 11.56 -17.97
N VAL A 5 -13.43 10.66 -18.65
CA VAL A 5 -13.29 9.21 -18.53
C VAL A 5 -11.90 8.72 -18.91
N ASP A 6 -11.36 9.18 -20.04
CA ASP A 6 -10.03 8.77 -20.49
C ASP A 6 -8.95 9.35 -19.57
N ALA A 7 -9.14 10.57 -19.07
CA ALA A 7 -8.23 11.18 -18.11
C ALA A 7 -8.23 10.42 -16.77
N LEU A 8 -9.40 10.06 -16.25
CA LEU A 8 -9.56 9.28 -15.02
C LEU A 8 -8.91 7.90 -15.12
N ARG A 9 -9.03 7.24 -16.28
CA ARG A 9 -8.36 5.94 -16.54
C ARG A 9 -6.84 6.04 -16.66
N SER A 10 -6.34 7.17 -17.14
CA SER A 10 -4.90 7.40 -17.30
C SER A 10 -4.22 7.89 -16.01
N ALA A 11 -4.99 8.39 -15.05
CA ALA A 11 -4.47 8.88 -13.78
C ALA A 11 -4.04 7.71 -12.89
N ASP A 12 -2.98 7.90 -12.11
CA ASP A 12 -2.55 6.90 -11.11
C ASP A 12 -3.61 6.70 -10.01
N VAL A 13 -4.38 7.75 -9.71
CA VAL A 13 -5.52 7.72 -8.80
C VAL A 13 -6.58 8.71 -9.30
N GLY A 14 -7.66 8.19 -9.88
CA GLY A 14 -8.80 8.98 -10.36
C GLY A 14 -9.87 9.20 -9.28
N PHE A 15 -10.34 10.45 -9.13
CA PHE A 15 -11.45 10.79 -8.24
C PHE A 15 -12.68 11.22 -9.05
N SER A 16 -13.84 10.64 -8.73
CA SER A 16 -15.12 11.09 -9.27
C SER A 16 -16.06 11.58 -8.16
N MET A 17 -16.99 12.46 -8.54
CA MET A 17 -18.02 12.96 -7.64
C MET A 17 -19.19 11.97 -7.56
N GLY A 18 -19.80 11.87 -6.39
CA GLY A 18 -21.00 11.10 -6.10
C GLY A 18 -22.23 11.56 -6.87
N SER A 19 -22.33 12.85 -7.21
CA SER A 19 -23.31 13.38 -8.17
C SER A 19 -22.89 13.25 -9.65
N GLY A 20 -21.67 12.76 -9.91
CA GLY A 20 -21.13 12.60 -11.26
C GLY A 20 -21.83 11.53 -12.10
N CYS A 21 -21.60 11.56 -13.41
CA CYS A 21 -22.08 10.56 -14.37
C CYS A 21 -21.56 9.16 -14.00
N SER A 22 -22.39 8.12 -14.17
CA SER A 22 -22.02 6.72 -13.90
C SER A 22 -20.74 6.30 -14.62
N VAL A 23 -20.60 6.70 -15.89
CA VAL A 23 -19.41 6.38 -16.69
C VAL A 23 -18.13 6.95 -16.09
N ALA A 24 -18.19 8.12 -15.45
CA ALA A 24 -17.04 8.71 -14.77
C ALA A 24 -16.73 8.02 -13.43
N LYS A 25 -17.76 7.49 -12.75
CA LYS A 25 -17.61 6.71 -11.51
C LYS A 25 -16.97 5.36 -11.77
N ASP A 26 -17.41 4.68 -12.82
CA ASP A 26 -16.87 3.38 -13.23
C ASP A 26 -15.42 3.48 -13.71
N ALA A 27 -15.01 4.66 -14.19
CA ALA A 27 -13.66 4.94 -14.66
C ALA A 27 -12.70 5.43 -13.55
N SER A 28 -13.20 5.72 -12.34
CA SER A 28 -12.42 6.28 -11.23
C SER A 28 -12.10 5.25 -10.16
N ASP A 29 -10.97 5.39 -9.48
CA ASP A 29 -10.56 4.52 -8.36
C ASP A 29 -11.25 4.89 -7.04
N MET A 30 -11.66 6.15 -6.89
CA MET A 30 -12.33 6.64 -5.68
C MET A 30 -13.51 7.56 -6.02
N ILE A 31 -14.63 7.35 -5.32
CA ILE A 31 -15.86 8.14 -5.48
C ILE A 31 -16.10 8.95 -4.20
N LEU A 32 -16.21 10.26 -4.35
CA LEU A 32 -16.56 11.19 -3.27
C LEU A 32 -18.07 11.12 -3.02
N THR A 33 -18.49 10.46 -1.95
CA THR A 33 -19.92 10.27 -1.64
C THR A 33 -20.60 11.54 -1.13
N ASP A 34 -19.84 12.51 -0.64
CA ASP A 34 -20.31 13.77 -0.07
C ASP A 34 -20.12 14.97 -1.02
N ASP A 35 -19.63 14.74 -2.24
CA ASP A 35 -19.34 15.75 -3.27
C ASP A 35 -18.44 16.91 -2.77
N ASN A 36 -17.67 16.70 -1.69
CA ASN A 36 -16.81 17.72 -1.11
C ASN A 36 -15.33 17.44 -1.42
N PHE A 37 -14.64 18.43 -1.99
CA PHE A 37 -13.20 18.34 -2.25
C PHE A 37 -12.35 18.18 -0.98
N ASP A 38 -12.83 18.61 0.19
CA ASP A 38 -12.14 18.37 1.47
C ASP A 38 -11.94 16.87 1.76
N SER A 39 -12.85 16.01 1.27
CA SER A 39 -12.75 14.57 1.45
C SER A 39 -11.60 13.96 0.64
N THR A 40 -11.18 14.58 -0.47
CA THR A 40 -9.94 14.23 -1.17
C THR A 40 -8.71 14.50 -0.30
N MET A 41 -8.67 15.62 0.42
CA MET A 41 -7.55 15.92 1.33
C MET A 41 -7.48 14.89 2.46
N LYS A 42 -8.62 14.50 3.04
CA LYS A 42 -8.69 13.42 4.05
C LYS A 42 -8.19 12.09 3.49
N ALA A 43 -8.55 11.74 2.26
CA ALA A 43 -8.07 10.53 1.59
C ALA A 43 -6.54 10.54 1.45
N VAL A 44 -5.94 11.66 1.07
CA VAL A 44 -4.47 11.82 0.99
C VAL A 44 -3.81 11.67 2.37
N MET A 45 -4.38 12.29 3.41
CA MET A 45 -3.89 12.14 4.78
C MET A 45 -3.91 10.68 5.23
N TRP A 46 -4.99 9.96 4.94
CA TRP A 46 -5.13 8.56 5.30
C TRP A 46 -4.15 7.68 4.51
N GLY A 47 -3.97 7.94 3.21
CA GLY A 47 -2.99 7.27 2.36
C GLY A 47 -1.55 7.42 2.88
N ARG A 48 -1.15 8.62 3.31
CA ARG A 48 0.16 8.86 3.95
C ARG A 48 0.31 8.06 5.25
N ASN A 49 -0.74 7.99 6.06
CA ASN A 49 -0.72 7.21 7.30
C ASN A 49 -0.55 5.71 7.00
N ILE A 50 -1.28 5.15 6.04
CA ILE A 50 -1.09 3.74 5.64
C ILE A 50 0.33 3.49 5.17
N TYR A 51 0.85 4.35 4.29
CA TYR A 51 2.20 4.19 3.75
C TYR A 51 3.26 4.07 4.85
N LEU A 52 3.18 4.94 5.88
CA LEU A 52 4.09 4.89 7.02
C LEU A 52 3.94 3.59 7.83
N ASN A 53 2.72 3.10 8.02
CA ASN A 53 2.46 1.85 8.74
C ASN A 53 2.97 0.63 7.96
N VAL A 54 2.71 0.55 6.66
CA VAL A 54 3.20 -0.53 5.79
C VAL A 54 4.73 -0.53 5.74
N ARG A 55 5.37 0.64 5.63
CA ARG A 55 6.84 0.74 5.63
C ARG A 55 7.43 0.21 6.94
N ARG A 56 6.82 0.54 8.09
CA ARG A 56 7.25 0.00 9.40
C ARG A 56 7.05 -1.50 9.49
N PHE A 57 5.93 -2.01 8.97
CA PHE A 57 5.66 -3.45 8.92
C PHE A 57 6.70 -4.20 8.08
N ILE A 58 7.01 -3.70 6.89
CA ILE A 58 8.03 -4.29 6.02
C ILE A 58 9.42 -4.22 6.67
N GLN A 59 9.76 -3.10 7.31
CA GLN A 59 11.03 -2.97 8.02
C GLN A 59 11.15 -3.98 9.16
N PHE A 60 10.09 -4.20 9.92
CA PHE A 60 10.05 -5.22 10.97
C PHE A 60 10.27 -6.62 10.37
N GLN A 61 9.51 -6.98 9.33
CA GLN A 61 9.60 -8.30 8.71
C GLN A 61 10.99 -8.56 8.10
N LEU A 62 11.58 -7.57 7.44
CA LEU A 62 12.94 -7.66 6.90
C LEU A 62 13.99 -7.81 8.00
N THR A 63 13.86 -7.08 9.11
CA THR A 63 14.80 -7.18 10.23
C THR A 63 14.77 -8.57 10.87
N VAL A 64 13.59 -9.16 11.02
CA VAL A 64 13.43 -10.53 11.54
C VAL A 64 14.04 -11.55 10.59
N ASN A 65 13.72 -11.49 9.29
CA ASN A 65 14.28 -12.40 8.29
C ASN A 65 15.81 -12.27 8.19
N PHE A 66 16.34 -11.04 8.23
CA PHE A 66 17.77 -10.79 8.20
C PHE A 66 18.46 -11.35 9.44
N THR A 67 17.89 -11.12 10.62
CA THR A 67 18.42 -11.66 11.88
C THR A 67 18.41 -13.19 11.87
N ALA A 68 17.32 -13.81 11.41
CA ALA A 68 17.25 -15.26 11.26
C ALA A 68 18.34 -15.80 10.32
N LEU A 69 18.54 -15.16 9.18
CA LEU A 69 19.58 -15.53 8.23
C LEU A 69 20.99 -15.44 8.85
N VAL A 70 21.30 -14.34 9.56
CA VAL A 70 22.58 -14.16 10.24
C VAL A 70 22.79 -15.22 11.32
N VAL A 71 21.76 -15.52 12.11
CA VAL A 71 21.83 -16.55 13.18
C VAL A 71 22.06 -17.94 12.58
N VAL A 72 21.37 -18.31 11.50
CA VAL A 72 21.59 -19.59 10.81
C VAL A 72 23.01 -19.66 10.25
N PHE A 73 23.47 -18.59 9.60
CA PHE A 73 24.80 -18.54 9.00
C PHE A 73 25.92 -18.70 10.03
N LEU A 74 25.86 -17.92 11.12
CA LEU A 74 26.84 -18.03 12.22
C LEU A 74 26.78 -19.40 12.91
N SER A 75 25.58 -19.94 13.11
CA SER A 75 25.39 -21.27 13.70
C SER A 75 26.00 -22.37 12.84
N ALA A 76 25.82 -22.30 11.51
CA ALA A 76 26.39 -23.27 10.58
C ALA A 76 27.93 -23.22 10.60
N LEU A 77 28.53 -22.03 10.70
CA LEU A 77 29.98 -21.88 10.77
C LEU A 77 30.59 -22.39 12.09
N ILE A 78 29.90 -22.22 13.21
CA ILE A 78 30.42 -22.61 14.53
C ILE A 78 30.18 -24.09 14.84
N LYS A 79 29.00 -24.64 14.50
CA LYS A 79 28.61 -26.02 14.85
C LYS A 79 28.73 -27.02 13.68
N GLY A 80 28.82 -26.56 12.43
CA GLY A 80 28.81 -27.43 11.25
C GLY A 80 27.43 -27.95 10.82
N TYR A 81 26.37 -27.60 11.56
CA TYR A 81 24.97 -27.85 11.22
C TYR A 81 24.12 -26.64 11.61
N PRO A 82 23.11 -26.24 10.81
CA PRO A 82 22.31 -25.07 11.10
C PRO A 82 21.48 -25.32 12.37
N CYS A 83 21.72 -24.52 13.42
CA CYS A 83 21.07 -24.66 14.73
C CYS A 83 19.57 -24.27 14.72
N LEU A 84 18.98 -24.11 13.54
CA LEU A 84 17.59 -23.71 13.28
C LEU A 84 16.85 -24.76 12.42
N SER A 85 17.32 -26.01 12.42
CA SER A 85 16.79 -27.12 11.62
C SER A 85 15.54 -27.83 12.20
N ILE A 86 14.80 -27.22 13.13
CA ILE A 86 13.63 -27.85 13.79
C ILE A 86 12.34 -27.02 13.59
N ILE A 87 12.33 -26.18 12.55
CA ILE A 87 11.09 -25.67 11.93
C ILE A 87 11.21 -26.00 10.44
#